data_AF-A0A9E3G1Q4-F1
#
_entry.id   AF-A0A9E3G1Q4-F1
#
_cell.length_a   1.000
_cell.length_b   1.000
_cell.length_c   1.000
_cell.angle_alpha   90.00
_cell.angle_beta   90.00
_cell.angle_gamma   90.00
#
_symmetry.space_group_name_H-M   'P 1'
#
loop_
_entity.id
_entity.type
_entity.pdbx_description
1 polymer ?
#
loop_
_entity_poly.entity_id
_entity_poly.type
_entity_poly.pdbx_seq_one_letter_code
_entity_poly.pdbx_strand_id
1 'polypeptide(L)'
;MRPILLIATSLAVASAAKAQDDKTIFSGAHVGMTIEQCEKYYHRLHIGAMGHSGAPKGEIQVEFRTDGSPQRRVYVYYLKSNGKIVSVTYSKVGDDETFSKEEIQYLTGLNHGSGVTTKVTGGDFEVSTPEQARLEESQ
;
A
#
# COMPACT_ATOMS: atom_id res chain seq x y z
N MET A 1 37.09 -34.74 -3.83
CA MET A 1 36.49 -33.64 -3.03
C MET A 1 35.37 -33.02 -3.84
N ARG A 2 34.11 -33.11 -3.40
CA ARG A 2 32.96 -32.42 -4.03
C ARG A 2 32.77 -31.08 -3.31
N PRO A 3 32.65 -29.94 -4.02
CA PRO A 3 32.29 -28.70 -3.36
C PRO A 3 30.80 -28.76 -3.00
N ILE A 4 30.51 -28.64 -1.70
CA ILE A 4 29.17 -28.32 -1.20
C ILE A 4 28.94 -26.86 -1.54
N LEU A 5 28.18 -26.61 -2.60
CA LEU A 5 27.62 -25.31 -2.92
C LEU A 5 26.11 -25.49 -3.05
N LEU A 6 25.37 -24.45 -2.65
CA LEU A 6 23.90 -24.30 -2.66
C LEU A 6 23.15 -24.83 -1.43
N ILE A 7 23.07 -24.02 -0.36
CA ILE A 7 21.82 -23.84 0.42
C ILE A 7 21.72 -22.40 1.00
N ALA A 8 22.20 -21.37 0.30
CA ALA A 8 22.05 -19.97 0.74
C ALA A 8 21.25 -19.08 -0.22
N THR A 9 20.89 -19.60 -1.39
CA THR A 9 20.20 -18.85 -2.45
C THR A 9 18.67 -18.94 -2.41
N SER A 10 18.09 -19.93 -1.74
CA SER A 10 16.64 -20.16 -1.77
C SER A 10 15.84 -19.14 -0.97
N LEU A 11 16.31 -18.75 0.22
CA LEU A 11 15.59 -17.80 1.08
C LEU A 11 15.60 -16.39 0.49
N ALA A 12 16.76 -15.93 0.01
CA ALA A 12 16.89 -14.60 -0.62
C ALA A 12 16.06 -14.48 -1.90
N VAL A 13 15.97 -15.53 -2.72
CA VAL A 13 15.14 -15.55 -3.93
C VAL A 13 13.65 -15.56 -3.59
N ALA A 14 13.24 -16.33 -2.58
CA ALA A 14 11.85 -16.35 -2.12
C ALA A 14 11.41 -15.00 -1.54
N SER A 15 12.25 -14.34 -0.75
CA SER A 15 12.01 -12.98 -0.25
C SER A 15 11.96 -11.95 -1.37
N ALA A 16 12.83 -12.06 -2.38
CA ALA A 16 12.83 -11.16 -3.53
C ALA A 16 11.57 -11.34 -4.41
N ALA A 17 11.12 -12.58 -4.63
CA ALA A 17 9.88 -12.87 -5.35
C ALA A 17 8.66 -12.31 -4.61
N LYS A 18 8.57 -12.56 -3.30
CA LYS A 18 7.51 -12.00 -2.44
C LYS A 18 7.50 -10.46 -2.46
N ALA A 19 8.67 -9.83 -2.38
CA ALA A 19 8.77 -8.37 -2.44
C ALA A 19 8.35 -7.81 -3.82
N GLN A 20 8.61 -8.54 -4.90
CA GLN A 20 8.15 -8.17 -6.25
C GLN A 20 6.62 -8.30 -6.37
N ASP A 21 6.03 -9.32 -5.76
CA ASP A 21 4.57 -9.50 -5.70
C ASP A 21 3.93 -8.38 -4.85
N ASP A 22 4.50 -8.06 -3.68
CA ASP A 22 4.04 -6.99 -2.80
C ASP A 22 4.05 -5.63 -3.52
N LYS A 23 5.14 -5.31 -4.23
CA LYS A 23 5.25 -4.09 -5.03
C LYS A 23 4.18 -4.02 -6.12
N THR A 24 3.88 -5.14 -6.77
CA THR A 24 2.85 -5.21 -7.83
C THR A 24 1.45 -4.94 -7.27
N ILE A 25 1.14 -5.44 -6.08
CA ILE A 25 -0.14 -5.11 -5.43
C ILE A 25 -0.16 -3.64 -5.02
N PHE A 26 0.85 -3.20 -4.27
CA PHE A 26 0.87 -1.86 -3.69
C PHE A 26 1.02 -0.73 -4.72
N SER A 27 1.51 -1.00 -5.92
CA SER A 27 1.60 0.02 -6.98
C SER A 27 0.24 0.48 -7.52
N GLY A 28 -0.85 -0.19 -7.15
CA GLY A 28 -2.19 0.11 -7.65
C GLY A 28 -2.83 1.38 -7.11
N ALA A 29 -2.31 1.94 -6.02
CA ALA A 29 -2.78 3.20 -5.45
C ALA A 29 -1.59 4.09 -5.10
N HIS A 30 -1.76 5.41 -5.25
CA HIS A 30 -0.86 6.40 -4.67
C HIS A 30 -1.56 7.75 -4.54
N VAL A 31 -1.05 8.60 -3.66
CA VAL A 31 -1.53 9.98 -3.50
C VAL A 31 -1.48 10.72 -4.83
N GLY A 32 -2.54 11.47 -5.14
CA GLY A 32 -2.70 12.23 -6.38
C GLY A 32 -3.28 11.45 -7.56
N MET A 33 -3.29 10.11 -7.52
CA MET A 33 -4.05 9.28 -8.47
C MET A 33 -5.56 9.50 -8.26
N THR A 34 -6.38 9.29 -9.29
CA THR A 34 -7.83 9.21 -9.13
C THR A 34 -8.29 7.81 -8.72
N ILE A 35 -9.40 7.72 -7.99
CA ILE A 35 -9.99 6.44 -7.60
C ILE A 35 -10.35 5.57 -8.82
N GLU A 36 -10.77 6.17 -9.94
CA GLU A 36 -11.07 5.42 -11.17
C GLU A 36 -9.83 4.70 -11.74
N GLN A 37 -8.67 5.38 -11.75
CA GLN A 37 -7.41 4.77 -12.19
C GLN A 37 -6.98 3.63 -11.26
N CYS A 38 -7.18 3.82 -9.95
CA CYS A 38 -6.90 2.86 -8.91
C CYS A 38 -7.78 1.61 -9.06
N GLU A 39 -9.10 1.77 -9.16
CA GLU A 39 -10.06 0.68 -9.38
C GLU A 39 -9.79 -0.06 -10.69
N LYS A 40 -9.48 0.66 -11.77
CA LYS A 40 -9.10 0.04 -13.05
C LYS A 40 -7.84 -0.81 -12.91
N TYR A 41 -6.87 -0.41 -12.08
CA TYR A 41 -5.68 -1.21 -11.81
C TYR A 41 -6.05 -2.50 -11.08
N TYR A 42 -6.74 -2.39 -9.95
CA TYR A 42 -7.08 -3.54 -9.11
C TYR A 42 -8.09 -4.50 -9.76
N HIS A 43 -8.98 -3.99 -10.61
CA HIS A 43 -9.88 -4.83 -11.40
C HIS A 43 -9.13 -5.79 -12.33
N ARG A 44 -7.99 -5.37 -12.91
CA ARG A 44 -7.13 -6.26 -13.73
C ARG A 44 -6.45 -7.35 -12.91
N LEU A 45 -6.31 -7.13 -11.60
CA LEU A 45 -5.79 -8.11 -10.65
C LEU A 45 -6.90 -8.94 -10.00
N HIS A 46 -8.16 -8.75 -10.43
CA HIS A 46 -9.34 -9.37 -9.83
C HIS A 46 -9.55 -9.01 -8.35
N ILE A 47 -9.13 -7.81 -7.94
CA ILE A 47 -9.32 -7.28 -6.59
C ILE A 47 -10.42 -6.22 -6.63
N GLY A 48 -11.45 -6.41 -5.80
CA GLY A 48 -12.56 -5.46 -5.66
C GLY A 48 -12.29 -4.36 -4.63
N ALA A 49 -13.04 -3.26 -4.74
CA ALA A 49 -13.07 -2.20 -3.74
C ALA A 49 -14.15 -2.47 -2.69
N MET A 50 -13.81 -2.32 -1.41
CA MET A 50 -14.75 -2.40 -0.29
C MET A 50 -14.85 -1.03 0.39
N GLY A 51 -16.04 -0.45 0.43
CA GLY A 51 -16.28 0.84 1.08
C GLY A 51 -16.30 0.73 2.60
N HIS A 52 -15.69 1.71 3.27
CA HIS A 52 -15.68 1.82 4.73
C HIS A 52 -16.44 3.06 5.20
N SER A 53 -17.02 2.99 6.40
CA SER A 53 -17.64 4.13 7.08
C SER A 53 -16.63 4.86 7.96
N GLY A 54 -16.82 6.15 8.17
CA GLY A 54 -15.97 6.95 9.08
C GLY A 54 -15.01 7.90 8.38
N ALA A 55 -15.05 7.99 7.04
CA ALA A 55 -14.24 8.96 6.31
C ALA A 55 -14.60 10.41 6.68
N PRO A 56 -13.62 11.34 6.68
CA PRO A 56 -13.85 12.76 6.87
C PRO A 56 -14.93 13.32 5.94
N LYS A 57 -15.57 14.42 6.35
CA LYS A 57 -16.59 15.08 5.52
C LYS A 57 -15.97 15.50 4.19
N GLY A 58 -16.58 15.06 3.09
CA GLY A 58 -16.09 15.34 1.74
C GLY A 58 -15.24 14.21 1.15
N GLU A 59 -15.00 13.15 1.92
CA GLU A 59 -14.16 12.02 1.52
C GLU A 59 -14.91 10.69 1.57
N ILE A 60 -14.33 9.70 0.88
CA ILE A 60 -14.73 8.30 0.95
C ILE A 60 -13.48 7.48 1.23
N GLN A 61 -13.63 6.46 2.06
CA GLN A 61 -12.61 5.46 2.30
C GLN A 61 -12.98 4.16 1.59
N VAL A 62 -12.03 3.57 0.88
CA VAL A 62 -12.15 2.22 0.33
C VAL A 62 -10.92 1.39 0.60
N GLU A 63 -11.10 0.06 0.63
CA GLU A 63 -10.04 -0.94 0.80
C GLU A 63 -9.97 -1.83 -0.45
N PHE A 64 -8.75 -2.10 -0.90
CA PHE A 64 -8.42 -3.15 -1.85
C PHE A 64 -7.63 -4.23 -1.13
N ARG A 65 -8.05 -5.48 -1.24
CA ARG A 65 -7.48 -6.59 -0.46
C ARG A 65 -7.28 -7.84 -1.31
N THR A 66 -6.12 -8.45 -1.16
CA THR A 66 -5.83 -9.79 -1.69
C THR A 66 -6.47 -10.89 -0.84
N ASP A 67 -6.90 -11.97 -1.47
CA ASP A 67 -7.40 -13.14 -0.77
C ASP A 67 -6.26 -13.94 -0.12
N GLY A 68 -6.58 -14.71 0.92
CA GLY A 68 -5.65 -15.64 1.58
C GLY A 68 -5.01 -15.12 2.86
N SER A 69 -3.89 -15.74 3.25
CA SER A 69 -3.02 -15.35 4.36
C SER A 69 -1.56 -15.69 3.99
N PRO A 70 -0.61 -14.74 4.07
CA PRO A 70 -0.77 -13.35 4.50
C PRO A 70 -1.56 -12.51 3.49
N GLN A 71 -2.15 -11.40 3.95
CA GLN A 71 -2.92 -10.46 3.14
C GLN A 71 -2.13 -9.19 2.87
N ARG A 72 -2.40 -8.60 1.71
CA ARG A 72 -2.04 -7.22 1.35
C ARG A 72 -3.32 -6.41 1.28
N ARG A 73 -3.33 -5.30 2.01
CA ARG A 73 -4.45 -4.35 2.04
C ARG A 73 -3.95 -2.97 1.66
N VAL A 74 -4.78 -2.28 0.90
CA VAL A 74 -4.54 -0.90 0.50
C VAL A 74 -5.79 -0.11 0.82
N TYR A 75 -5.70 0.73 1.85
CA TYR A 75 -6.76 1.66 2.21
C TYR A 75 -6.49 2.98 1.52
N VAL A 76 -7.51 3.59 0.93
CA VAL A 76 -7.38 4.91 0.31
C VAL A 76 -8.49 5.83 0.80
N TYR A 77 -8.13 7.07 1.11
CA TYR A 77 -9.08 8.17 1.22
C TYR A 77 -9.03 8.98 -0.06
N TYR A 78 -10.19 9.30 -0.62
CA TYR A 78 -10.29 10.16 -1.79
C TYR A 78 -11.39 11.22 -1.65
N LEU A 79 -11.16 12.37 -2.28
CA LEU A 79 -12.10 13.48 -2.30
C LEU A 79 -13.30 13.17 -3.19
N LYS A 80 -14.53 13.34 -2.67
CA LYS A 80 -15.77 13.19 -3.46
C LYS A 80 -15.86 14.17 -4.63
N SER A 81 -15.20 15.32 -4.53
CA SER A 81 -15.30 16.40 -5.50
C SER A 81 -14.59 16.10 -6.83
N ASN A 82 -13.51 15.33 -6.80
CA ASN A 82 -12.68 15.08 -7.98
C ASN A 82 -12.08 13.66 -8.04
N GLY A 83 -12.42 12.79 -7.09
CA GLY A 83 -11.94 11.42 -7.02
C GLY A 83 -10.45 11.28 -6.69
N LYS A 84 -9.72 12.36 -6.36
CA LYS A 84 -8.29 12.29 -6.07
C LYS A 84 -8.03 11.65 -4.72
N ILE A 85 -7.11 10.69 -4.71
CA ILE A 85 -6.58 10.04 -3.52
C ILE A 85 -5.69 11.03 -2.75
N VAL A 86 -5.99 11.21 -1.46
CA VAL A 86 -5.31 12.15 -0.55
C VAL A 86 -4.59 11.45 0.60
N SER A 87 -4.89 10.17 0.86
CA SER A 87 -4.16 9.29 1.77
C SER A 87 -4.21 7.85 1.26
N VAL A 88 -3.11 7.12 1.45
CA VAL A 88 -2.99 5.69 1.16
C VAL A 88 -2.28 5.02 2.33
N THR A 89 -2.87 3.94 2.84
CA THR A 89 -2.23 3.03 3.80
C THR A 89 -2.00 1.68 3.12
N TYR A 90 -0.73 1.30 2.98
CA TYR A 90 -0.30 -0.03 2.57
C TYR A 90 -0.11 -0.88 3.82
N SER A 91 -0.78 -2.02 3.89
CA SER A 91 -0.75 -2.89 5.06
C SER A 91 -0.37 -4.31 4.67
N LYS A 92 0.61 -4.87 5.37
CA LYS A 92 0.94 -6.30 5.29
C LYS A 92 0.38 -6.99 6.53
N VAL A 93 -0.66 -7.80 6.34
CA VAL A 93 -1.34 -8.49 7.42
C VAL A 93 -0.96 -9.97 7.41
N GLY A 94 -0.44 -10.46 8.52
CA GLY A 94 0.00 -11.85 8.69
C GLY A 94 1.14 -11.94 9.70
N ASP A 95 1.50 -13.16 10.10
CA ASP A 95 2.58 -13.37 11.06
C ASP A 95 3.93 -12.91 10.46
N ASP A 96 4.73 -12.21 11.25
CA ASP A 96 6.05 -11.67 10.90
C ASP A 96 6.11 -10.73 9.67
N GLU A 97 4.95 -10.22 9.24
CA GLU A 97 4.86 -9.30 8.11
C GLU A 97 5.37 -7.89 8.47
N THR A 98 6.40 -7.45 7.77
CA THR A 98 6.96 -6.10 7.91
C THR A 98 7.36 -5.52 6.56
N PHE A 99 7.44 -4.19 6.50
CA PHE A 99 8.01 -3.51 5.35
C PHE A 99 9.53 -3.43 5.47
N SER A 100 10.24 -3.89 4.44
CA SER A 100 11.66 -3.65 4.28
C SER A 100 11.95 -2.19 3.96
N LYS A 101 13.21 -1.76 4.11
CA LYS A 101 13.63 -0.39 3.77
C LYS A 101 13.45 -0.09 2.28
N GLU A 102 13.71 -1.07 1.42
CA GLU A 102 13.61 -0.97 -0.03
C GLU A 102 12.15 -0.82 -0.47
N GLU A 103 11.21 -1.47 0.23
CA GLU A 103 9.79 -1.31 -0.01
C GLU A 103 9.29 0.05 0.43
N ILE A 104 9.70 0.52 1.62
CA ILE A 104 9.37 1.88 2.09
C ILE A 104 9.87 2.90 1.08
N GLN A 105 11.13 2.79 0.62
CA GLN A 105 11.69 3.69 -0.39
C GLN A 105 10.91 3.64 -1.71
N TYR A 106 10.53 2.44 -2.17
CA TYR A 106 9.71 2.29 -3.37
C TYR A 106 8.34 2.97 -3.22
N LEU A 107 7.65 2.73 -2.10
CA LEU A 107 6.33 3.28 -1.84
C LEU A 107 6.37 4.79 -1.60
N THR A 108 7.40 5.30 -0.91
CA THR A 108 7.66 6.75 -0.87
C THR A 108 7.81 7.28 -2.30
N GLY A 109 8.66 6.64 -3.11
CA GLY A 109 8.89 6.89 -4.54
C GLY A 109 7.61 7.03 -5.37
N LEU A 110 6.71 6.07 -5.19
CA LEU A 110 5.44 5.99 -5.89
C LEU A 110 4.50 7.15 -5.55
N ASN A 111 4.57 7.66 -4.31
CA ASN A 111 3.70 8.71 -3.79
C ASN A 111 4.32 10.11 -3.90
N HIS A 112 5.31 10.30 -4.77
CA HIS A 112 6.00 11.58 -4.93
C HIS A 112 5.04 12.72 -5.32
N GLY A 113 4.86 13.64 -4.38
CA GLY A 113 4.28 14.97 -4.50
C GLY A 113 4.97 15.88 -3.49
N SER A 114 5.00 17.20 -3.72
CA SER A 114 5.93 18.16 -3.07
C SER A 114 5.74 18.41 -1.57
N GLY A 115 5.14 17.48 -0.83
CA GLY A 115 5.00 17.59 0.62
C GLY A 115 4.23 16.45 1.28
N VAL A 116 4.22 15.22 0.73
CA VAL A 116 3.50 14.12 1.39
C VAL A 116 4.12 13.80 2.77
N THR A 117 3.27 13.46 3.74
CA THR A 117 3.66 12.97 5.06
C THR A 117 3.67 11.44 5.02
N THR A 118 4.65 10.81 5.68
CA THR A 118 4.73 9.34 5.76
C THR A 118 4.80 8.87 7.20
N LYS A 119 4.11 7.77 7.53
CA LYS A 119 4.13 7.13 8.85
C LYS A 119 4.27 5.62 8.70
N VAL A 120 5.04 4.98 9.59
CA VAL A 120 5.17 3.52 9.66
C VAL A 120 4.66 3.06 11.02
N THR A 121 3.74 2.11 11.08
CA THR A 121 3.22 1.60 12.36
C THR A 121 2.80 0.14 12.19
N GLY A 122 3.42 -0.78 12.94
CA GLY A 122 2.86 -2.13 13.15
C GLY A 122 2.50 -2.94 11.90
N GLY A 123 3.29 -2.86 10.82
CA GLY A 123 2.99 -3.55 9.55
C GLY A 123 2.27 -2.67 8.51
N ASP A 124 1.99 -1.42 8.86
CA ASP A 124 1.39 -0.42 7.98
C ASP A 124 2.42 0.63 7.58
N PHE A 125 2.34 1.03 6.31
CA PHE A 125 3.02 2.20 5.76
C PHE A 125 1.96 3.14 5.20
N GLU A 126 1.89 4.34 5.77
CA GLU A 126 0.89 5.35 5.43
C GLU A 126 1.57 6.53 4.74
N VAL A 127 0.91 7.03 3.69
CA VAL A 127 1.32 8.24 2.97
C VAL A 127 0.10 9.11 2.72
N SER A 128 0.14 10.36 3.19
CA SER A 128 -0.97 11.30 3.07
C SER A 128 -0.51 12.70 2.70
N THR A 129 -1.42 13.54 2.20
CA THR A 129 -1.14 14.97 2.03
C THR A 129 -1.03 15.66 3.41
N PRO A 130 -0.33 16.80 3.55
CA PRO A 130 -0.24 17.50 4.84
C PRO A 130 -1.58 17.95 5.43
N GLU A 131 -2.55 18.25 4.57
CA GLU A 131 -3.90 18.57 5.00
C GLU A 131 -4.57 17.33 5.59
N GLN A 132 -4.46 16.20 4.90
CA GLN A 132 -5.03 14.94 5.32
C GLN A 132 -4.40 14.43 6.63
N ALA A 133 -3.07 14.48 6.76
CA ALA A 133 -2.38 14.09 7.99
C ALA A 133 -2.90 14.87 9.21
N ARG A 134 -3.16 16.18 9.06
CA ARG A 134 -3.72 17.01 10.14
C ARG A 134 -5.17 16.65 10.47
N LEU A 135 -5.96 16.26 9.48
CA LEU A 135 -7.33 15.79 9.70
C LEU A 135 -7.34 14.47 10.48
N GLU A 136 -6.48 13.53 10.10
CA GLU A 136 -6.33 12.21 10.72
C GLU A 136 -5.80 12.30 12.16
N GLU A 137 -4.91 13.25 12.46
CA GLU A 137 -4.44 13.51 13.84
C GLU A 137 -5.48 14.17 14.76
N SER A 138 -6.51 14.79 14.18
CA SER A 138 -7.54 15.54 14.93
C SER A 138 -8.77 14.72 15.33
N GLN A 139 -8.82 13.44 14.94
CA GLN A 139 -9.89 12.48 15.23
C GLN A 139 -9.52 11.57 16.40
#